data_AF-A0A515D017-F1
#
_entry.id   AF-A0A515D017-F1
#
_cell.length_a   1.000
_cell.length_b   1.000
_cell.length_c   1.000
_cell.angle_alpha   90.00
_cell.angle_beta   90.00
_cell.angle_gamma   90.00
#
_symmetry.space_group_name_H-M   'P 1'
#
loop_
_entity.id
_entity.type
_entity.pdbx_description
1 polymer ?
#
loop_
_entity_poly.entity_id
_entity_poly.type
_entity_poly.pdbx_seq_one_letter_code
_entity_poly.pdbx_strand_id
1 'polypeptide(L)'
;MTVIIMTIKIRYNSQLTWIDKMPKQYSTKTQSPSQSVSDPSSPKQDSRTKISEVFGPVMEMNVHEDTRERLRGIAEFLEGEDYAKKSRGLGSVYRKAVNDLINIFYIDCIFEAKTKPAKALWNLYQENYELRVVDNLEKKERIKSLSLEFPSPTQLEKGLITPSEIKWKSSEIGKLDDYRWVINTLEKLNNK
;
A
#
# COMPACT_ATOMS: atom_id res chain seq x y z
N MET A 1 13.90 -21.91 -0.60
CA MET A 1 12.91 -21.10 -1.35
C MET A 1 12.87 -19.75 -0.66
N THR A 2 13.48 -18.73 -1.26
CA THR A 2 13.76 -17.45 -0.60
C THR A 2 12.67 -16.45 -0.95
N VAL A 3 11.90 -15.99 0.04
CA VAL A 3 10.91 -14.93 -0.12
C VAL A 3 11.59 -13.59 0.12
N ILE A 4 11.75 -12.79 -0.93
CA ILE A 4 12.29 -11.43 -0.86
C ILE A 4 11.12 -10.51 -0.50
N ILE A 5 11.12 -9.91 0.69
CA ILE A 5 10.16 -8.86 1.03
C ILE A 5 10.84 -7.50 0.88
N MET A 6 10.49 -6.77 -0.18
CA MET A 6 10.94 -5.41 -0.44
C MET A 6 10.22 -4.41 0.48
N THR A 7 10.98 -3.69 1.30
CA THR A 7 10.51 -2.43 1.92
C THR A 7 11.35 -1.29 1.38
N ILE A 8 10.75 -0.45 0.55
CA ILE A 8 11.45 0.61 -0.19
C ILE A 8 11.56 1.88 0.68
N LYS A 9 12.76 2.41 0.92
CA LYS A 9 12.91 3.70 1.59
C LYS A 9 13.42 4.74 0.58
N ILE A 10 12.57 5.68 0.20
CA ILE A 10 12.92 6.76 -0.74
C ILE A 10 13.49 7.94 0.06
N ARG A 11 14.74 8.31 -0.21
CA ARG A 11 15.43 9.44 0.42
C ARG A 11 15.25 10.69 -0.45
N TYR A 12 14.88 11.80 0.19
CA TYR A 12 14.74 13.12 -0.44
C TYR A 12 16.12 13.76 -0.59
N ASN A 13 16.49 14.20 -1.80
CA ASN A 13 17.72 14.97 -2.01
C ASN A 13 17.31 16.38 -2.42
N SER A 14 17.36 17.32 -1.48
CA SER A 14 17.20 18.74 -1.78
C SER A 14 18.54 19.33 -2.16
N GLN A 15 18.80 19.43 -3.46
CA GLN A 15 19.86 20.28 -3.99
C GLN A 15 19.18 21.24 -4.97
N LEU A 16 18.66 22.35 -4.43
CA LEU A 16 18.39 23.57 -5.19
C LEU A 16 19.12 24.69 -4.47
N THR A 17 20.15 25.16 -5.15
CA THR A 17 20.93 26.36 -4.86
C THR A 17 20.03 27.61 -5.02
N TRP A 18 20.51 28.73 -4.48
CA TRP A 18 19.89 30.09 -4.40
C TRP A 18 19.14 30.39 -3.10
N ILE A 19 19.84 31.05 -2.17
CA ILE A 19 19.50 32.40 -1.66
C ILE A 19 20.79 33.03 -1.13
N ASP A 20 21.14 34.14 -1.76
CA ASP A 20 22.13 35.12 -1.37
C ASP A 20 21.60 35.96 -0.19
N LYS A 21 22.52 36.38 0.70
CA LYS A 21 22.45 37.54 1.62
C LYS A 21 21.62 37.48 2.92
N MET A 22 22.39 37.21 4.01
CA MET A 22 22.43 37.92 5.32
C MET A 22 21.34 37.67 6.39
N PRO A 23 21.62 37.97 7.69
CA PRO A 23 22.85 37.80 8.46
C PRO A 23 22.66 36.93 9.73
N LYS A 24 23.79 36.42 10.27
CA LYS A 24 23.90 35.67 11.53
C LYS A 24 23.41 36.52 12.72
N GLN A 25 22.58 35.92 13.57
CA GLN A 25 22.47 36.33 14.97
C GLN A 25 22.78 35.14 15.88
N TYR A 26 23.87 35.30 16.63
CA TYR A 26 24.17 34.54 17.83
C TYR A 26 23.16 34.90 18.92
N SER A 27 22.65 33.92 19.66
CA SER A 27 22.23 34.17 21.04
C SER A 27 22.45 32.94 21.92
N THR A 28 22.86 33.26 23.14
CA THR A 28 23.58 32.50 24.15
C THR A 28 22.71 31.50 24.93
N LYS A 29 23.40 30.47 25.43
CA LYS A 29 22.94 29.49 26.43
C LYS A 29 22.27 30.15 27.64
N THR A 30 21.19 29.55 28.14
CA THR A 30 20.91 29.46 29.58
C THR A 30 20.39 28.06 29.91
N GLN A 31 21.11 27.36 30.80
CA GLN A 31 20.80 26.04 31.31
C GLN A 31 19.72 26.11 32.40
N SER A 32 18.77 25.18 32.36
CA SER A 32 17.88 24.85 33.48
C SER A 32 18.58 23.95 34.50
N PRO A 33 18.29 24.05 35.81
CA PRO A 33 18.57 22.98 36.75
C PRO A 33 17.29 22.49 37.42
N SER A 34 16.86 21.25 37.11
CA SER A 34 16.20 20.38 38.10
C SER A 34 16.26 18.93 37.60
N GLN A 35 17.13 18.14 38.22
CA GLN A 35 17.16 16.70 38.06
C GLN A 35 15.94 16.10 38.77
N SER A 36 15.13 15.32 38.06
CA SER A 36 14.34 14.24 38.64
C SER A 36 14.83 12.92 38.05
N VAL A 37 15.34 12.08 38.94
CA VAL A 37 15.85 10.74 38.64
C VAL A 37 14.66 9.88 38.21
N SER A 38 14.74 9.30 37.01
CA SER A 38 13.86 8.23 36.56
C SER A 38 14.71 7.04 36.14
N ASP A 39 14.28 5.86 36.58
CA ASP A 39 14.91 4.53 36.45
C ASP A 39 15.43 4.23 35.03
N PRO A 40 16.48 3.39 34.91
CA PRO A 40 17.07 3.07 33.62
C PRO A 40 16.05 2.30 32.77
N SER A 41 15.45 2.99 31.80
CA SER A 41 14.67 2.33 30.76
C SER A 41 15.58 1.31 30.09
N SER A 42 15.18 0.03 30.11
CA SER A 42 15.79 -1.02 29.31
C SER A 42 16.06 -0.50 27.90
N PRO A 43 17.27 -0.72 27.34
CA PRO A 43 17.60 -0.20 26.02
C PRO A 43 16.57 -0.73 25.04
N LYS A 44 15.82 0.19 24.40
CA LYS A 44 14.89 -0.15 23.31
C LYS A 44 15.70 -0.96 22.30
N GLN A 45 15.49 -2.26 22.31
CA GLN A 45 16.15 -3.20 21.41
C GLN A 45 15.82 -2.71 19.99
N ASP A 46 16.85 -2.30 19.26
CA ASP A 46 16.72 -1.55 18.02
C ASP A 46 15.96 -2.40 17.01
N SER A 47 14.67 -2.10 16.80
CA SER A 47 13.74 -2.91 16.00
C SER A 47 14.21 -3.07 14.56
N ARG A 48 15.12 -2.19 14.11
CA ARG A 48 15.77 -2.21 12.81
C ARG A 48 16.72 -3.39 12.62
N THR A 49 17.46 -3.77 13.65
CA THR A 49 18.47 -4.84 13.58
C THR A 49 17.81 -6.20 13.39
N LYS A 50 16.69 -6.45 14.09
CA LYS A 50 15.88 -7.67 13.91
C LYS A 50 15.23 -7.77 12.53
N ILE A 51 14.87 -6.64 11.91
CA ILE A 51 14.25 -6.63 10.57
C ILE A 51 15.28 -6.97 9.49
N SER A 52 16.52 -6.45 9.58
CA SER A 52 17.57 -6.77 8.62
C SER A 52 18.02 -8.24 8.67
N GLU A 53 17.95 -8.87 9.85
CA GLU A 53 18.27 -10.30 10.02
C GLU A 53 17.25 -11.20 9.31
N VAL A 54 15.98 -10.82 9.28
CA VAL A 54 14.90 -11.62 8.67
C VAL A 54 14.73 -11.35 7.17
N PHE A 55 14.91 -10.09 6.74
CA PHE A 55 14.55 -9.65 5.39
C PHE A 55 15.73 -9.14 4.55
N GLY A 56 16.95 -9.13 5.10
CA GLY A 56 18.14 -8.62 4.44
C GLY A 56 18.31 -7.10 4.55
N PRO A 57 19.37 -6.55 3.94
CA PRO A 57 19.69 -5.12 4.03
C PRO A 57 18.62 -4.24 3.36
N VAL A 58 18.38 -3.06 3.93
CA VAL A 58 17.48 -2.06 3.35
C VAL A 58 18.04 -1.56 2.03
N MET A 59 17.30 -1.75 0.94
CA MET A 59 17.63 -1.16 -0.35
C MET A 59 17.17 0.29 -0.40
N GLU A 60 18.10 1.23 -0.50
CA GLU A 60 17.80 2.62 -0.87
C GLU A 60 17.77 2.71 -2.41
N MET A 61 16.60 2.99 -2.96
CA MET A 61 16.45 3.27 -4.40
C MET A 61 16.53 4.77 -4.64
N ASN A 62 17.62 5.21 -5.28
CA ASN A 62 17.67 6.50 -5.92
C ASN A 62 17.05 6.37 -7.32
N VAL A 63 15.86 6.93 -7.47
CA VAL A 63 15.15 6.99 -8.75
C VAL A 63 15.35 8.35 -9.40
N HIS A 64 15.47 8.37 -10.73
CA HIS A 64 15.50 9.60 -11.52
C HIS A 64 14.22 10.43 -11.29
N GLU A 65 14.28 11.75 -11.51
CA GLU A 65 13.14 12.64 -11.25
C GLU A 65 11.91 12.25 -12.07
N ASP A 66 12.08 11.93 -13.35
CA ASP A 66 11.01 11.42 -14.21
C ASP A 66 10.34 10.15 -13.65
N THR A 67 11.12 9.25 -13.06
CA THR A 67 10.59 8.03 -12.43
C THR A 67 9.81 8.36 -11.17
N ARG A 68 10.23 9.38 -10.41
CA ARG A 68 9.47 9.87 -9.25
C ARG A 68 8.16 10.50 -9.67
N GLU A 69 8.17 11.29 -10.73
CA GLU A 69 6.97 11.90 -11.29
C GLU A 69 5.97 10.84 -11.78
N ARG A 70 6.45 9.81 -12.48
CA ARG A 70 5.60 8.66 -12.87
C ARG A 70 5.07 7.91 -11.64
N LEU A 71 5.89 7.69 -10.62
CA LEU A 71 5.46 7.03 -9.39
C LEU A 71 4.43 7.86 -8.61
N ARG A 72 4.56 9.20 -8.63
CA ARG A 72 3.54 10.11 -8.12
C ARG A 72 2.24 9.96 -8.88
N GLY A 73 2.27 10.04 -10.21
CA GLY A 73 1.08 9.87 -11.04
C GLY A 73 0.39 8.52 -10.80
N ILE A 74 1.14 7.43 -10.64
CA ILE A 74 0.59 6.12 -10.29
C ILE A 74 -0.05 6.14 -8.88
N ALA A 75 0.61 6.74 -7.89
CA ALA A 75 0.05 6.82 -6.55
C ALA A 75 -1.23 7.65 -6.51
N GLU A 76 -1.26 8.79 -7.19
CA GLU A 76 -2.45 9.64 -7.34
C GLU A 76 -3.59 8.86 -8.01
N PHE A 77 -3.27 8.13 -9.09
CA PHE A 77 -4.22 7.28 -9.80
C PHE A 77 -4.79 6.14 -8.94
N LEU A 78 -3.95 5.49 -8.14
CA LEU A 78 -4.39 4.37 -7.30
C LEU A 78 -5.11 4.80 -6.02
N GLU A 79 -4.78 5.97 -5.45
CA GLU A 79 -5.36 6.45 -4.18
C GLU A 79 -6.48 7.48 -4.36
N GLY A 80 -6.62 8.07 -5.56
CA GLY A 80 -7.59 9.13 -5.83
C GLY A 80 -7.28 10.45 -5.12
N GLU A 81 -6.03 10.66 -4.71
CA GLU A 81 -5.56 11.88 -4.03
C GLU A 81 -4.62 12.68 -4.94
N ASP A 82 -4.63 14.01 -4.83
CA ASP A 82 -3.67 14.90 -5.50
C ASP A 82 -2.43 15.11 -4.62
N TYR A 83 -1.25 14.72 -5.13
CA TYR A 83 0.04 14.87 -4.48
C TYR A 83 0.94 15.91 -5.14
N ALA A 84 0.49 16.63 -6.15
CA ALA A 84 1.29 17.60 -6.90
C ALA A 84 1.93 18.67 -6.00
N LYS A 85 1.24 19.07 -4.92
CA LYS A 85 1.71 20.08 -3.98
C LYS A 85 2.45 19.52 -2.75
N LYS A 86 2.51 18.20 -2.58
CA LYS A 86 3.20 17.58 -1.43
C LYS A 86 4.69 17.45 -1.73
N SER A 87 5.51 18.24 -1.04
CA SER A 87 6.98 18.16 -1.15
C SER A 87 7.61 17.17 -0.15
N ARG A 88 6.87 16.74 0.88
CA ARG A 88 7.36 15.87 1.96
C ARG A 88 6.36 14.79 2.32
N GLY A 89 6.84 13.72 2.95
CA GLY A 89 5.99 12.63 3.46
C GLY A 89 5.54 11.60 2.41
N LEU A 90 5.97 11.73 1.15
CA LEU A 90 5.57 10.80 0.08
C LEU A 90 6.21 9.41 0.17
N GLY A 91 7.18 9.21 1.07
CA GLY A 91 7.85 7.92 1.20
C GLY A 91 6.94 6.75 1.61
N SER A 92 5.85 6.98 2.36
CA SER A 92 4.84 5.94 2.64
C SER A 92 3.92 5.71 1.44
N VAL A 93 3.50 6.80 0.78
CA VAL A 93 2.65 6.77 -0.42
C VAL A 93 3.32 5.97 -1.53
N TYR A 94 4.56 6.31 -1.85
CA TYR A 94 5.33 5.61 -2.88
C TYR A 94 5.60 4.15 -2.54
N ARG A 95 5.85 3.83 -1.26
CA ARG A 95 5.98 2.43 -0.82
C ARG A 95 4.70 1.64 -1.08
N LYS A 96 3.56 2.23 -0.74
CA LYS A 96 2.27 1.61 -0.95
C LYS A 96 2.00 1.43 -2.44
N ALA A 97 2.21 2.47 -3.26
CA ALA A 97 2.05 2.39 -4.70
C ALA A 97 2.91 1.28 -5.34
N VAL A 98 4.18 1.15 -4.96
CA VAL A 98 5.02 0.06 -5.48
C VAL A 98 4.54 -1.31 -4.99
N ASN A 99 4.15 -1.44 -3.72
CA ASN A 99 3.58 -2.68 -3.20
C ASN A 99 2.31 -3.07 -3.95
N ASP A 100 1.43 -2.11 -4.22
CA ASP A 100 0.17 -2.33 -4.94
C ASP A 100 0.45 -2.71 -6.39
N LEU A 101 1.37 -2.04 -7.09
CA LEU A 101 1.81 -2.41 -8.44
C LEU A 101 2.34 -3.85 -8.52
N ILE A 102 3.17 -4.26 -7.56
CA ILE A 102 3.71 -5.62 -7.51
C ILE A 102 2.57 -6.63 -7.35
N ASN A 103 1.62 -6.36 -6.46
CA ASN A 103 0.50 -7.27 -6.22
C ASN A 103 -0.46 -7.33 -7.39
N ILE A 104 -0.78 -6.20 -8.03
CA ILE A 104 -1.58 -6.14 -9.26
C ILE A 104 -0.91 -6.99 -10.34
N PHE A 105 0.38 -6.76 -10.60
CA PHE A 105 1.13 -7.54 -11.59
C PHE A 105 1.13 -9.04 -11.27
N TYR A 106 1.28 -9.41 -10.01
CA TYR A 106 1.18 -10.81 -9.60
C TYR A 106 -0.20 -11.40 -9.89
N ILE A 107 -1.30 -10.72 -9.52
CA ILE A 107 -2.66 -11.21 -9.74
C ILE A 107 -2.99 -11.30 -11.25
N ASP A 108 -2.57 -10.30 -12.03
CA ASP A 108 -2.99 -10.16 -13.44
C ASP A 108 -2.12 -10.97 -14.40
N CYS A 109 -0.82 -11.10 -14.12
CA CYS A 109 0.14 -11.68 -15.05
C CYS A 109 0.76 -13.00 -14.58
N ILE A 110 0.77 -13.29 -13.27
CA ILE A 110 1.44 -14.48 -12.73
C ILE A 110 0.43 -15.50 -12.19
N PHE A 111 -0.62 -15.05 -11.50
CA PHE A 111 -1.57 -15.92 -10.84
C PHE A 111 -2.52 -16.59 -11.85
N GLU A 112 -2.63 -17.92 -11.78
CA GLU A 112 -3.55 -18.70 -12.61
C GLU A 112 -4.69 -19.28 -11.75
N ALA A 113 -5.91 -18.79 -11.93
CA ALA A 113 -7.09 -19.30 -11.23
C ALA A 113 -7.57 -20.63 -11.85
N LYS A 114 -7.43 -21.74 -11.12
CA LYS A 114 -7.72 -23.11 -11.58
C LYS A 114 -9.11 -23.58 -11.14
N THR A 115 -9.48 -23.34 -9.89
CA THR A 115 -10.77 -23.79 -9.33
C THR A 115 -11.91 -22.82 -9.65
N LYS A 116 -13.16 -23.30 -9.68
CA LYS A 116 -14.33 -22.45 -9.93
C LYS A 116 -14.44 -21.27 -8.94
N PRO A 117 -14.26 -21.46 -7.62
CA PRO A 117 -14.31 -20.35 -6.67
C PRO A 117 -13.15 -19.35 -6.85
N ALA A 118 -11.94 -19.83 -7.17
CA ALA A 118 -10.82 -18.94 -7.45
C ALA A 118 -11.07 -18.09 -8.71
N LYS A 119 -11.63 -18.69 -9.77
CA LYS A 119 -12.02 -17.96 -10.99
C LYS A 119 -13.10 -16.91 -10.71
N ALA A 120 -14.09 -17.25 -9.88
CA ALA A 120 -15.13 -16.30 -9.50
C ALA A 120 -14.58 -15.09 -8.72
N LEU A 121 -13.64 -15.33 -7.78
CA LEU A 121 -12.98 -14.24 -7.06
C LEU A 121 -12.05 -13.42 -7.96
N TRP A 122 -11.31 -14.07 -8.86
CA TRP A 122 -10.43 -13.36 -9.80
C TRP A 122 -11.23 -12.45 -10.73
N ASN A 123 -12.34 -12.94 -11.30
CA ASN A 123 -13.25 -12.11 -12.11
C ASN A 123 -13.82 -10.95 -11.29
N LEU A 124 -14.31 -11.21 -10.07
CA LEU A 124 -14.84 -10.15 -9.20
C LEU A 124 -13.78 -9.07 -8.90
N TYR A 125 -12.54 -9.48 -8.68
CA TYR A 125 -11.42 -8.55 -8.49
C TYR A 125 -11.18 -7.68 -9.74
N GLN A 126 -11.15 -8.29 -10.94
CA GLN A 126 -10.95 -7.57 -12.20
C GLN A 126 -12.07 -6.54 -12.44
N GLU A 127 -13.33 -6.96 -12.30
CA GLU A 127 -14.48 -6.06 -12.48
C GLU A 127 -14.45 -4.92 -11.45
N ASN A 128 -14.13 -5.21 -10.18
CA ASN A 128 -13.97 -4.15 -9.18
C ASN A 128 -12.82 -3.20 -9.51
N TYR A 129 -11.71 -3.71 -10.03
CA TYR A 129 -10.56 -2.90 -10.43
C TYR A 129 -10.96 -1.96 -11.56
N GLU A 130 -11.59 -2.47 -12.62
CA GLU A 130 -12.04 -1.67 -13.78
C GLU A 130 -13.00 -0.56 -13.34
N LEU A 131 -14.05 -0.91 -12.58
CA LEU A 131 -15.01 0.07 -12.09
C LEU A 131 -14.37 1.14 -11.20
N ARG A 132 -13.33 0.78 -10.44
CA ARG A 132 -12.65 1.71 -9.53
C ARG A 132 -11.66 2.61 -10.26
N VAL A 133 -10.93 2.05 -11.22
CA VAL A 133 -9.70 2.64 -11.74
C VAL A 133 -9.93 3.25 -13.12
N VAL A 134 -10.74 2.61 -13.97
CA VAL A 134 -11.06 3.10 -15.31
C VAL A 134 -12.31 3.96 -15.28
N ASP A 135 -13.40 3.45 -14.70
CA ASP A 135 -14.66 4.19 -14.62
C ASP A 135 -14.71 5.19 -13.46
N ASN A 136 -13.74 5.11 -12.54
CA ASN A 136 -13.63 5.97 -11.36
C ASN A 136 -14.92 6.05 -10.53
N LEU A 137 -15.61 4.91 -10.37
CA LEU A 137 -16.87 4.83 -9.64
C LEU A 137 -16.65 4.82 -8.13
N GLU A 138 -17.56 5.52 -7.45
CA GLU A 138 -17.59 5.57 -5.99
C GLU A 138 -17.94 4.19 -5.40
N LYS A 139 -17.45 3.93 -4.17
CA LYS A 139 -17.62 2.63 -3.50
C LYS A 139 -19.08 2.13 -3.48
N LYS A 140 -20.04 3.04 -3.31
CA LYS A 140 -21.48 2.68 -3.26
C LYS A 140 -22.00 2.19 -4.62
N GLU A 141 -21.54 2.80 -5.69
CA GLU A 141 -21.95 2.47 -7.06
C GLU A 141 -21.33 1.13 -7.47
N ARG A 142 -20.05 0.94 -7.18
CA ARG A 142 -19.37 -0.35 -7.37
C ARG A 142 -20.08 -1.49 -6.64
N ILE A 143 -20.45 -1.30 -5.36
CA ILE A 143 -21.24 -2.29 -4.61
C ILE A 143 -22.56 -2.61 -5.32
N LYS A 144 -23.28 -1.59 -5.78
CA LYS A 144 -24.56 -1.76 -6.45
C LYS A 144 -24.39 -2.59 -7.73
N SER A 145 -23.39 -2.30 -8.56
CA SER A 145 -23.13 -3.05 -9.79
C SER A 145 -22.69 -4.49 -9.50
N LEU A 146 -21.66 -4.68 -8.67
CA LEU A 146 -21.05 -6.00 -8.43
C LEU A 146 -21.97 -6.96 -7.68
N SER A 147 -22.80 -6.46 -6.75
CA SER A 147 -23.69 -7.33 -5.96
C SER A 147 -24.83 -7.96 -6.77
N LEU A 148 -25.09 -7.49 -7.99
CA LEU A 148 -26.09 -8.08 -8.89
C LEU A 148 -25.56 -9.35 -9.57
N GLU A 149 -24.26 -9.39 -9.85
CA GLU A 149 -23.65 -10.41 -10.69
C GLU A 149 -22.80 -11.41 -9.87
N PHE A 150 -22.26 -10.96 -8.74
CA PHE A 150 -21.29 -11.73 -7.96
C PHE A 150 -21.79 -12.08 -6.55
N PRO A 151 -21.34 -13.21 -5.99
CA PRO A 151 -21.39 -13.47 -4.54
C PRO A 151 -20.48 -12.50 -3.79
N SER A 152 -20.82 -12.22 -2.52
CA SER A 152 -19.99 -11.34 -1.70
C SER A 152 -18.58 -11.91 -1.47
N PRO A 153 -17.55 -11.05 -1.33
CA PRO A 153 -16.20 -11.46 -0.96
C PRO A 153 -16.14 -12.42 0.24
N THR A 154 -16.94 -12.19 1.29
CA THR A 154 -17.05 -13.11 2.45
C THR A 154 -17.65 -14.47 2.11
N GLN A 155 -18.54 -14.57 1.12
CA GLN A 155 -19.04 -15.86 0.63
C GLN A 155 -17.99 -16.57 -0.23
N LEU A 156 -17.33 -15.84 -1.13
CA LEU A 156 -16.27 -16.39 -1.97
C LEU A 156 -15.09 -16.92 -1.15
N GLU A 157 -14.73 -16.25 -0.06
CA GLU A 157 -13.73 -16.72 0.90
C GLU A 157 -14.03 -18.12 1.44
N LYS A 158 -15.33 -18.47 1.55
CA LYS A 158 -15.80 -19.81 1.96
C LYS A 158 -15.94 -20.79 0.80
N GLY A 159 -15.71 -20.36 -0.44
CA GLY A 159 -15.87 -21.14 -1.66
C GLY A 159 -17.30 -21.16 -2.20
N LEU A 160 -18.19 -20.31 -1.69
CA LEU A 160 -19.56 -20.21 -2.16
C LEU A 160 -19.64 -19.31 -3.39
N ILE A 161 -20.13 -19.85 -4.50
CA ILE A 161 -20.15 -19.18 -5.81
C ILE A 161 -21.51 -18.61 -6.20
N THR A 162 -22.57 -18.90 -5.44
CA THR A 162 -23.92 -18.43 -5.71
C THR A 162 -24.13 -17.04 -5.12
N PRO A 163 -24.55 -16.05 -5.93
CA PRO A 163 -24.98 -14.75 -5.42
C PRO A 163 -26.05 -14.92 -4.34
N SER A 164 -25.94 -14.11 -3.28
CA SER A 164 -26.94 -14.08 -2.22
C SER A 164 -27.73 -12.79 -2.34
N GLU A 165 -29.02 -12.85 -1.98
CA GLU A 165 -29.88 -11.68 -1.83
C GLU A 165 -29.40 -10.72 -0.71
N ILE A 166 -28.41 -11.13 0.10
CA ILE A 166 -27.82 -10.31 1.14
C ILE A 166 -27.01 -9.18 0.50
N LYS A 167 -27.47 -7.95 0.77
CA LYS A 167 -26.77 -6.73 0.38
C LYS A 167 -25.35 -6.70 0.94
N TRP A 168 -24.38 -6.41 0.09
CA TRP A 168 -22.98 -6.31 0.49
C TRP A 168 -22.77 -5.11 1.44
N LYS A 169 -21.83 -5.28 2.37
CA LYS A 169 -21.36 -4.20 3.26
C LYS A 169 -20.21 -3.44 2.61
N SER A 170 -19.96 -2.20 3.02
CA SER A 170 -18.78 -1.43 2.58
C SER A 170 -17.45 -2.12 2.91
N SER A 171 -17.41 -2.95 3.95
CA SER A 171 -16.23 -3.77 4.28
C SER A 171 -15.95 -4.84 3.23
N GLU A 172 -16.97 -5.31 2.50
CA GLU A 172 -16.80 -6.31 1.44
C GLU A 172 -15.98 -5.73 0.28
N ILE A 173 -16.35 -4.54 -0.21
CA ILE A 173 -15.57 -3.91 -1.30
C ILE A 173 -14.17 -3.52 -0.83
N GLY A 174 -14.01 -3.17 0.46
CA GLY A 174 -12.70 -2.93 1.06
C GLY A 174 -11.76 -4.14 1.02
N LYS A 175 -12.29 -5.37 0.99
CA LYS A 175 -11.48 -6.58 0.79
C LYS A 175 -10.92 -6.67 -0.63
N LEU A 176 -11.69 -6.24 -1.64
CA LEU A 176 -11.26 -6.25 -3.04
C LEU A 176 -10.22 -5.16 -3.33
N ASP A 177 -10.26 -4.06 -2.58
CA ASP A 177 -9.24 -3.00 -2.62
C ASP A 177 -7.97 -3.40 -1.80
N ASP A 178 -8.00 -4.50 -1.03
CA ASP A 178 -6.85 -5.08 -0.32
C ASP A 178 -6.24 -6.24 -1.10
N TYR A 179 -5.23 -5.93 -1.92
CA TYR A 179 -4.56 -6.92 -2.76
C TYR A 179 -3.95 -8.09 -1.98
N ARG A 180 -3.55 -7.90 -0.71
CA ARG A 180 -3.05 -9.01 0.12
C ARG A 180 -4.16 -9.98 0.46
N TRP A 181 -5.35 -9.47 0.79
CA TRP A 181 -6.50 -10.31 1.03
C TRP A 181 -6.89 -11.09 -0.24
N VAL A 182 -6.89 -10.41 -1.39
CA VAL A 182 -7.20 -11.03 -2.70
C VAL A 182 -6.24 -12.19 -2.99
N ILE A 183 -4.93 -11.95 -2.93
CA ILE A 183 -3.90 -12.98 -3.20
C ILE A 183 -4.06 -14.17 -2.25
N ASN A 184 -4.10 -13.91 -0.94
CA ASN A 184 -4.20 -14.98 0.06
C ASN A 184 -5.48 -15.81 -0.12
N THR A 185 -6.59 -15.17 -0.50
CA THR A 185 -7.87 -15.86 -0.69
C THR A 185 -7.88 -16.64 -1.99
N LEU A 186 -7.34 -16.07 -3.07
CA LEU A 186 -7.15 -16.76 -4.34
C LEU A 186 -6.30 -18.02 -4.16
N GLU A 187 -5.14 -17.92 -3.51
CA GLU A 187 -4.27 -19.07 -3.24
C GLU A 187 -4.96 -20.15 -2.41
N LYS A 188 -5.70 -19.76 -1.35
CA LYS A 188 -6.48 -20.70 -0.54
C LYS A 188 -7.57 -21.42 -1.36
N LEU A 189 -8.28 -20.70 -2.23
CA LEU A 189 -9.33 -21.29 -3.06
C LEU A 189 -8.77 -22.15 -4.19
N ASN A 190 -7.55 -21.86 -4.65
CA ASN A 190 -6.90 -22.62 -5.72
C ASN A 190 -6.30 -23.95 -5.25
N ASN A 191 -5.95 -24.02 -3.97
CA ASN A 191 -5.34 -25.19 -3.34
C ASN A 191 -6.38 -26.09 -2.61
N LYS A 192 -7.67 -25.81 -2.77
CA LYS A 192 -8.78 -26.65 -2.31
C LYS A 192 -9.26 -27.56 -3.43
#